data_AF-A0A371SM59-F1
#
_entry.id   AF-A0A371SM59-F1
#
_cell.length_a   1.000
_cell.length_b   1.000
_cell.length_c   1.000
_cell.angle_alpha   90.00
_cell.angle_beta   90.00
_cell.angle_gamma   90.00
#
_symmetry.space_group_name_H-M   'P 1'
#
loop_
_entity.id
_entity.type
_entity.pdbx_description
1 polymer ?
#
loop_
_entity_poly.entity_id
_entity_poly.type
_entity_poly.pdbx_seq_one_letter_code
_entity_poly.pdbx_strand_id
1 'polypeptide(L)' 'MAVMNRMALFFVVLYSGIILMNTYLGETERVQSNVVIFVLNGFAYIVTAIETEREKQQLVENRSTS' A
#
# COMPACT_ATOMS: atom_id res chain seq x y z
N MET A 1 13.08 -8.18 2.79
CA MET A 1 12.77 -7.07 3.73
C MET A 1 13.11 -5.69 3.17
N ALA A 2 14.29 -5.49 2.56
CA ALA A 2 14.71 -4.16 2.09
C ALA A 2 13.81 -3.53 1.01
N VAL A 3 13.29 -4.32 0.05
CA VAL A 3 12.43 -3.81 -1.03
C VAL A 3 11.08 -3.34 -0.51
N MET A 4 10.42 -4.14 0.35
CA MET A 4 9.16 -3.77 1.01
C MET A 4 9.29 -2.51 1.87
N ASN A 5 10.39 -2.41 2.63
CA ASN A 5 10.64 -1.23 3.45
C ASN A 5 10.87 0.03 2.60
N ARG A 6 11.58 -0.11 1.47
CA ARG A 6 11.79 0.97 0.51
C ARG A 6 10.48 1.40 -0.17
N MET A 7 9.61 0.44 -0.47
CA MET A 7 8.28 0.70 -1.03
C MET A 7 7.42 1.47 -0.02
N ALA A 8 7.39 1.03 1.24
CA ALA A 8 6.65 1.69 2.31
C ALA A 8 7.12 3.14 2.52
N LEU A 9 8.43 3.37 2.57
CA LEU A 9 9.02 4.72 2.68
C LEU A 9 8.61 5.63 1.51
N PHE A 10 8.57 5.09 0.28
CA PHE A 10 8.13 5.85 -0.89
C PHE A 10 6.67 6.31 -0.74
N PHE A 11 5.76 5.42 -0.30
CA PHE A 11 4.36 5.77 -0.07
C PHE A 11 4.19 6.80 1.06
N VAL A 12 4.96 6.69 2.15
CA VAL A 12 4.93 7.67 3.25
C VAL A 12 5.35 9.06 2.79
N VAL A 13 6.46 9.17 2.04
CA VAL A 13 6.92 10.46 1.52
C VAL A 13 5.92 11.04 0.53
N LEU A 14 5.41 10.22 -0.39
CA LEU A 14 4.43 10.65 -1.38
C LEU A 14 3.13 11.15 -0.73
N TYR A 15 2.64 10.45 0.30
CA TYR A 15 1.46 10.84 1.06
C TYR A 15 1.68 12.15 1.83
N SER A 16 2.85 12.32 2.46
CA SER A 16 3.19 13.57 3.15
C SER A 16 3.17 14.79 2.21
N GLY A 17 3.68 14.63 0.98
CA GLY A 17 3.61 15.67 -0.05
C GLY A 17 2.18 16.00 -0.49
N ILE A 18 1.33 14.98 -0.65
CA ILE A 18 -0.09 15.16 -1.01
C ILE A 18 -0.83 15.89 0.13
N ILE A 19 -0.64 15.48 1.38
CA ILE A 19 -1.26 16.18 2.53
C ILE A 19 -0.80 17.63 2.57
N LEU A 20 0.50 17.88 2.51
CA LEU A 20 1.06 19.24 2.60
C LEU A 20 0.53 20.12 1.48
N MET A 21 0.54 19.67 0.23
CA MET A 21 -0.04 20.42 -0.89
C MET A 21 -1.54 20.74 -0.69
N ASN A 22 -2.33 19.78 -0.20
CA ASN A 22 -3.76 20.00 0.07
C ASN A 22 -4.00 20.90 1.29
N THR A 23 -3.11 20.93 2.27
CA THR A 23 -3.28 21.79 3.47
C THR A 23 -3.13 23.28 3.13
N TYR A 24 -2.40 23.61 2.05
CA TYR A 24 -2.26 24.98 1.55
C TYR A 24 -3.36 25.40 0.55
N LEU A 25 -4.18 24.46 0.07
CA LEU A 25 -5.25 24.68 -0.91
C LEU A 25 -6.61 24.45 -0.25
N GLY A 26 -7.12 25.50 0.42
CA GLY A 26 -8.45 25.50 1.02
C GLY A 26 -9.56 25.10 0.03
N GLU A 27 -10.58 24.38 0.53
CA GLU A 27 -11.75 23.84 -0.20
C GLU A 27 -11.54 22.63 -1.13
N THR A 28 -10.59 21.73 -0.81
CA THR A 28 -10.39 20.47 -1.56
C THR A 28 -10.76 19.18 -0.81
N GLU A 29 -11.46 19.27 0.33
CA GLU A 29 -11.76 18.15 1.26
C GLU A 29 -12.32 16.89 0.58
N ARG A 30 -13.15 17.03 -0.46
CA ARG A 30 -13.71 15.88 -1.22
C ARG A 30 -12.69 15.18 -2.11
N VAL A 31 -11.82 15.93 -2.79
CA VAL A 31 -10.81 15.34 -3.69
C VAL A 31 -9.72 14.67 -2.86
N GLN A 32 -9.33 15.30 -1.75
CA GLN A 32 -8.38 14.73 -0.80
C GLN A 32 -8.91 13.40 -0.23
N SER A 33 -10.17 13.35 0.20
CA SER A 33 -10.78 12.10 0.70
C SER A 33 -10.79 10.99 -0.36
N ASN A 34 -11.13 11.30 -1.61
CA ASN A 34 -11.12 10.31 -2.69
C ASN A 34 -9.71 9.77 -3.01
N VAL A 35 -8.68 10.62 -2.98
CA VAL A 35 -7.29 10.19 -3.22
C VAL A 35 -6.78 9.31 -2.08
N VAL A 36 -7.09 9.68 -0.83
CA VAL A 36 -6.74 8.88 0.36
C VAL A 36 -7.41 7.50 0.29
N ILE A 37 -8.71 7.46 -0.03
CA ILE A 37 -9.47 6.22 -0.17
C ILE A 37 -8.92 5.37 -1.33
N PHE A 38 -8.64 5.96 -2.49
CA PHE A 38 -8.07 5.24 -3.64
C PHE A 38 -6.72 4.58 -3.29
N VAL A 39 -5.84 5.32 -2.63
CA VAL A 39 -4.52 4.81 -2.24
C VAL A 39 -4.61 3.75 -1.14
N LEU A 40 -5.47 3.92 -0.14
CA LEU A 40 -5.71 2.90 0.89
C LEU A 40 -6.24 1.60 0.29
N ASN A 41 -7.18 1.69 -0.66
CA ASN A 41 -7.67 0.52 -1.39
C ASN A 41 -6.56 -0.13 -2.23
N GLY A 42 -5.73 0.66 -2.91
CA GLY A 42 -4.57 0.15 -3.66
C GLY A 42 -3.54 -0.53 -2.75
N PHE A 43 -3.28 0.03 -1.57
CA PHE A 43 -2.36 -0.56 -0.60
C PHE A 43 -2.91 -1.87 -0.04
N ALA A 44 -4.20 -1.92 0.32
CA ALA A 44 -4.86 -3.14 0.77
C ALA A 44 -4.76 -4.25 -0.29
N TYR A 45 -5.03 -3.93 -1.56
CA TYR A 45 -4.90 -4.89 -2.66
C TYR A 45 -3.49 -5.47 -2.79
N ILE A 46 -2.46 -4.63 -2.71
CA ILE A 46 -1.05 -5.06 -2.81
C ILE A 46 -0.70 -5.98 -1.63
N VAL A 47 -1.08 -5.62 -0.40
CA VAL A 47 -0.81 -6.43 0.79
C VAL A 47 -1.49 -7.80 0.68
N THR A 48 -2.78 -7.83 0.31
CA THR A 48 -3.53 -9.08 0.12
C THR A 48 -2.93 -9.96 -0.97
N ALA A 49 -2.48 -9.38 -2.09
CA ALA A 49 -1.82 -10.13 -3.15
C ALA A 49 -0.51 -10.79 -2.66
N ILE A 50 0.30 -10.05 -1.90
CA ILE A 50 1.54 -10.55 -1.31
C ILE A 50 1.27 -11.68 -0.31
N GLU A 51 0.27 -11.53 0.55
CA GLU A 51 -0.13 -12.58 1.50
C GLU A 51 -0.61 -13.84 0.76
N THR A 52 -1.47 -13.67 -0.25
CA THR A 52 -1.97 -14.78 -1.07
C THR A 52 -0.83 -15.53 -1.78
N GLU A 53 0.16 -14.82 -2.31
CA GLU A 53 1.34 -15.44 -2.93
C GLU A 53 2.19 -16.20 -1.90
N ARG A 54 2.37 -15.65 -0.69
CA ARG A 54 3.09 -16.33 0.39
C ARG A 54 2.38 -17.60 0.84
N GLU A 55 1.05 -17.57 1.00
CA GLU A 55 0.26 -18.76 1.35
C GLU A 55 0.39 -19.86 0.29
N LYS A 56 0.32 -19.49 -1.00
CA LYS A 56 0.55 -20.45 -2.09
C LYS A 56 1.93 -21.08 -2.05
N GLN A 57 2.98 -20.28 -1.79
CA GLN A 57 4.34 -20.80 -1.65
C GLN A 57 4.46 -21.78 -0.48
N GLN A 58 3.86 -21.46 0.68
CA GLN A 58 3.87 -22.33 1.86
C GLN A 58 3.10 -23.65 1.64
N LEU A 59 2.00 -23.62 0.86
CA LEU A 59 1.24 -24.82 0.50
C LEU A 59 2.01 -25.73 -0.46
N VAL A 60 2.78 -25.15 -1.39
CA VAL A 60 3.65 -25.91 -2.32
C VAL A 60 4.83 -26.52 -1.56
N GLU A 61 5.45 -25.76 -0.65
CA GLU A 61 6.55 -26.24 0.20
C GLU A 61 6.11 -27.43 1.06
N ASN A 62 4.98 -27.32 1.77
CA ASN A 62 4.45 -28.42 2.60
C ASN A 62 4.13 -29.70 1.83
N ARG A 63 3.66 -29.59 0.58
CA ARG A 63 3.42 -30.77 -0.28
C ARG A 63 4.70 -31.41 -0.81
N SER A 64 5.80 -30.69 -0.83
CA SER A 64 7.09 -31.17 -1.36
C SER A 64 7.88 -31.95 -0.29
N THR A 65 7.53 -31.77 0.99
CA THR A 65 8.17 -32.41 2.15
C THR A 65 7.37 -33.58 2.76
N SER A 66 6.21 -33.94 2.18
CA SER A 66 5.45 -35.17 2.49
C SER A 66 5.60 -36.19 1.36
#